data_AF-A0A316P1Y3-F1
#
_entry.id   AF-A0A316P1Y3-F1
#
_cell.length_a   1.000
_cell.length_b   1.000
_cell.length_c   1.000
_cell.angle_alpha   90.00
_cell.angle_beta   90.00
_cell.angle_gamma   90.00
#
_symmetry.space_group_name_H-M   'P 1'
#
loop_
_entity.id
_entity.type
_entity.pdbx_description
1 polymer ?
#
loop_
_entity_poly.entity_id
_entity_poly.type
_entity_poly.pdbx_seq_one_letter_code
_entity_poly.pdbx_strand_id
1 'polypeptide(L)'
;MNLKRFLWLLLFLIISLPSFAVDYNKFDINDINSIQKATKEYQKEFENKRGTKEAEQDYLNFLKFYNKAVNAQSKKITFEYQAYDNSFEKQAQEYSKKYFPKGMIIHFDEGDFFLVDSNQYLYDEFSPYLTKDWEELLKFETRFDKRIISDGRYRISKAEIKNFIHFYENFIKKYPDFTEKNNIRQTIINYKKDLKHYPNIIY
;
A
#
# COMPACT_ATOMS: atom_id res chain seq x y z
N MET A 1 38.34 36.80 -9.80
CA MET A 1 37.65 35.49 -9.91
C MET A 1 36.45 35.66 -10.83
N ASN A 2 36.35 34.87 -11.89
CA ASN A 2 35.45 35.16 -13.01
C ASN A 2 34.00 34.80 -12.64
N LEU A 3 33.08 35.78 -12.59
CA LEU A 3 31.70 35.63 -12.13
C LEU A 3 30.95 34.49 -12.86
N LYS A 4 31.29 34.28 -14.14
CA LYS A 4 30.77 33.16 -14.96
C LYS A 4 31.21 31.78 -14.46
N ARG A 5 32.44 31.63 -13.96
CA ARG A 5 32.92 30.35 -13.39
C ARG A 5 32.27 30.05 -12.03
N PHE A 6 31.95 31.07 -11.24
CA PHE A 6 31.25 30.91 -9.97
C PHE A 6 29.79 30.49 -10.16
N LEU A 7 29.09 31.06 -11.16
CA LEU A 7 27.73 30.65 -11.54
C LEU A 7 27.66 29.21 -12.07
N TRP A 8 28.66 28.77 -12.85
CA TRP A 8 28.72 27.39 -13.33
C TRP A 8 28.97 26.37 -12.22
N LEU A 9 29.79 26.70 -11.23
CA LEU A 9 30.00 25.87 -10.03
C LEU A 9 28.74 25.79 -9.15
N LEU A 10 27.99 26.88 -9.02
CA LEU A 10 26.70 26.89 -8.32
C LEU A 10 25.63 26.07 -9.05
N LEU A 11 25.59 26.13 -10.39
CA LEU A 11 24.70 25.28 -11.19
C LEU A 11 25.06 23.79 -11.10
N PHE A 12 26.35 23.45 -11.08
CA PHE A 12 26.80 22.06 -10.90
C PHE A 12 26.51 21.51 -9.50
N LEU A 13 26.58 22.35 -8.46
CA LEU A 13 26.19 21.98 -7.08
C LEU A 13 24.68 21.77 -6.93
N ILE A 14 23.86 22.40 -7.76
CA ILE A 14 22.40 22.17 -7.79
C ILE A 14 22.05 20.89 -8.57
N ILE A 15 22.89 20.45 -9.51
CA ILE A 15 22.63 19.24 -10.33
C ILE A 15 23.15 17.96 -9.65
N SER A 16 23.98 18.05 -8.62
CA SER A 16 24.39 16.92 -7.79
C SER A 16 23.56 16.78 -6.51
N LEU A 17 22.25 16.96 -6.61
CA LEU A 17 21.39 16.60 -5.50
C LEU A 17 21.40 15.07 -5.34
N PRO A 18 21.72 14.54 -4.14
CA PRO A 18 21.68 13.09 -3.90
C PRO A 18 20.30 12.57 -4.26
N SER A 19 20.21 11.33 -4.73
CA SER A 19 18.92 10.72 -5.05
C SER A 19 17.98 10.91 -3.87
N PHE A 20 16.92 11.70 -4.05
CA PHE A 20 15.99 12.12 -3.01
C PHE A 20 15.03 11.01 -2.54
N ALA A 21 15.40 9.76 -2.79
CA ALA A 21 14.65 8.62 -2.33
C ALA A 21 15.10 8.27 -0.91
N VAL A 22 14.15 7.92 -0.06
CA VAL A 22 14.47 7.34 1.25
C VAL A 22 15.18 6.01 0.99
N ASP A 23 16.35 5.80 1.60
CA ASP A 23 17.01 4.50 1.52
C ASP A 23 16.31 3.50 2.45
N TYR A 24 15.37 2.74 1.87
CA TYR A 24 14.60 1.77 2.64
C TYR A 24 15.40 0.53 3.06
N ASN A 25 16.60 0.29 2.51
CA ASN A 25 17.40 -0.89 2.86
C ASN A 25 18.01 -0.81 4.25
N LYS A 26 18.10 0.40 4.84
CA LYS A 26 18.59 0.59 6.21
C LYS A 26 17.57 0.16 7.27
N PHE A 27 16.32 -0.05 6.89
CA PHE A 27 15.26 -0.47 7.80
C PHE A 27 15.18 -2.00 7.86
N ASP A 28 15.24 -2.55 9.07
CA ASP A 28 15.12 -3.99 9.26
C ASP A 28 13.66 -4.44 9.09
N ILE A 29 13.40 -5.26 8.06
CA ILE A 29 12.08 -5.86 7.79
C ILE A 29 11.59 -6.76 8.94
N ASN A 30 12.49 -7.21 9.83
CA ASN A 30 12.17 -8.04 10.97
C ASN A 30 11.77 -7.24 12.22
N ASP A 31 12.13 -5.96 12.31
CA ASP A 31 11.67 -5.03 13.36
C ASP A 31 10.38 -4.34 12.90
N ILE A 32 9.26 -4.66 13.57
CA ILE A 32 7.96 -4.04 13.28
C ILE A 32 8.00 -2.50 13.37
N ASN A 33 8.85 -1.94 14.23
CA ASN A 33 8.96 -0.49 14.40
C ASN A 33 9.69 0.18 13.22
N SER A 34 10.39 -0.59 12.40
CA SER A 34 11.02 -0.09 11.17
C SER A 34 10.01 0.52 10.20
N ILE A 35 8.76 0.01 10.18
CA ILE A 35 7.70 0.57 9.34
C ILE A 35 7.39 2.01 9.76
N GLN A 36 7.20 2.27 11.06
CA GLN A 36 6.93 3.62 11.54
C GLN A 36 8.12 4.57 11.33
N LYS A 37 9.36 4.06 11.44
CA LYS A 37 10.56 4.85 11.15
C LYS A 37 10.60 5.23 9.66
N ALA A 38 10.35 4.28 8.77
CA ALA A 38 10.29 4.48 7.33
C ALA A 38 9.19 5.48 6.94
N THR A 39 7.98 5.34 7.48
CA THR A 39 6.87 6.28 7.24
C THR A 39 7.23 7.70 7.67
N LYS A 40 7.80 7.87 8.87
CA LYS A 40 8.22 9.21 9.35
C LYS A 40 9.31 9.82 8.48
N GLU A 41 10.23 9.01 7.97
CA GLU A 41 11.27 9.50 7.06
C GLU A 41 10.70 9.92 5.71
N TYR A 42 9.78 9.14 5.13
CA TYR A 42 9.03 9.54 3.94
C TYR A 42 8.33 10.88 4.16
N GLN A 43 7.55 11.00 5.22
CA GLN A 43 6.79 12.22 5.53
C GLN A 43 7.70 13.44 5.67
N LYS A 44 8.83 13.27 6.36
CA LYS A 44 9.82 14.33 6.53
C LYS A 44 10.46 14.76 5.20
N GLU A 45 10.82 13.81 4.35
CA GLU A 45 11.48 14.09 3.06
C GLU A 45 10.51 14.75 2.06
N PHE A 46 9.24 14.36 2.09
CA PHE A 46 8.24 14.77 1.09
C PHE A 46 7.27 15.86 1.55
N GLU A 47 7.41 16.40 2.77
CA GLU A 47 6.58 17.50 3.27
C GLU A 47 6.61 18.74 2.35
N ASN A 48 7.76 19.07 1.78
CA ASN A 48 7.93 20.19 0.84
C ASN A 48 7.84 19.77 -0.64
N LYS A 49 7.51 18.51 -0.90
CA LYS A 49 7.44 17.90 -2.24
C LYS A 49 6.07 17.24 -2.49
N ARG A 50 5.03 17.71 -1.80
CA ARG A 50 3.66 17.18 -1.95
C ARG A 50 3.18 17.32 -3.40
N GLY A 51 2.51 16.29 -3.90
CA GLY A 51 1.94 16.29 -5.24
C GLY A 51 2.99 16.22 -6.35
N THR A 52 4.16 15.64 -6.09
CA THR A 52 5.24 15.47 -7.07
C THR A 52 5.39 14.01 -7.49
N LYS A 53 5.97 13.77 -8.68
CA LYS A 53 6.27 12.42 -9.17
C LYS A 53 7.33 11.73 -8.31
N GLU A 54 8.21 12.51 -7.70
CA GLU A 54 9.22 12.03 -6.76
C GLU A 54 8.56 11.40 -5.52
N ALA A 55 7.51 12.04 -4.96
CA ALA A 55 6.75 11.49 -3.86
C ALA A 55 6.05 10.19 -4.25
N GLU A 56 5.43 10.15 -5.43
CA GLU A 56 4.79 8.95 -5.97
C GLU A 56 5.78 7.79 -6.15
N GLN A 57 6.96 8.08 -6.69
CA GLN A 57 7.99 7.07 -6.90
C GLN A 57 8.57 6.55 -5.57
N ASP A 58 8.73 7.43 -4.58
CA ASP A 58 9.22 7.02 -3.27
C ASP A 58 8.15 6.26 -2.46
N TYR A 59 6.87 6.60 -2.62
CA TYR A 59 5.77 5.81 -2.09
C TYR A 59 5.78 4.37 -2.64
N LEU A 60 6.04 4.20 -3.94
CA LEU A 60 6.22 2.86 -4.53
C LEU A 60 7.43 2.12 -3.94
N ASN A 61 8.51 2.83 -3.60
CA ASN A 61 9.67 2.23 -2.94
C ASN A 61 9.35 1.84 -1.49
N PHE A 62 8.61 2.69 -0.78
CA PHE A 62 8.07 2.37 0.54
C PHE A 62 7.22 1.11 0.48
N LEU A 63 6.27 1.00 -0.46
CA LEU A 63 5.40 -0.17 -0.61
C LEU A 63 6.20 -1.47 -0.81
N LYS A 64 7.29 -1.45 -1.58
CA LYS A 64 8.16 -2.63 -1.76
C LYS A 64 8.80 -3.06 -0.44
N PHE A 65 9.29 -2.11 0.37
CA PHE A 65 9.82 -2.39 1.70
C PHE A 65 8.72 -2.88 2.64
N TYR A 66 7.59 -2.18 2.66
CA TYR A 66 6.44 -2.45 3.50
C TYR A 66 5.91 -3.87 3.27
N ASN A 67 5.69 -4.28 2.02
CA ASN A 67 5.24 -5.63 1.68
C ASN A 67 6.22 -6.72 2.14
N LYS A 68 7.54 -6.45 2.08
CA LYS A 68 8.54 -7.38 2.64
C LYS A 68 8.43 -7.47 4.17
N ALA A 69 8.24 -6.35 4.84
CA ALA A 69 8.08 -6.29 6.29
C ALA A 69 6.79 -7.00 6.73
N VAL A 70 5.64 -6.71 6.11
CA VAL A 70 4.36 -7.39 6.39
C VAL A 70 4.51 -8.90 6.22
N ASN A 71 5.08 -9.37 5.11
CA ASN A 71 5.32 -10.80 4.88
C ASN A 71 6.25 -11.42 5.94
N ALA A 72 7.30 -10.72 6.35
CA ALA A 72 8.22 -11.19 7.40
C ALA A 72 7.53 -11.26 8.77
N GLN A 73 6.71 -10.27 9.13
CA GLN A 73 5.95 -10.29 10.37
C GLN A 73 4.86 -11.38 10.35
N SER A 74 4.15 -11.50 9.23
CA SER A 74 3.10 -12.51 9.02
C SER A 74 3.65 -13.92 9.24
N LYS A 75 4.82 -14.27 8.68
CA LYS A 75 5.47 -15.58 8.93
C LYS A 75 5.82 -15.86 10.40
N LYS A 76 6.01 -14.84 11.25
CA LYS A 76 6.33 -15.01 12.68
C LYS A 76 5.09 -15.29 13.54
N ILE A 77 3.92 -14.90 13.05
CA ILE A 77 2.66 -14.95 13.80
C ILE A 77 1.67 -15.96 13.21
N THR A 78 1.97 -16.57 12.06
CA THR A 78 1.19 -17.69 11.53
C THR A 78 1.32 -18.85 12.50
N PHE A 79 0.27 -19.09 13.26
CA PHE A 79 0.08 -20.27 14.10
C PHE A 79 -1.23 -20.93 13.67
N GLU A 80 -1.25 -22.26 13.63
CA GLU A 80 -2.48 -23.01 13.37
C GLU A 80 -3.49 -22.72 14.49
N TYR A 81 -4.69 -22.27 14.11
CA TYR A 81 -5.79 -22.02 15.03
C TYR A 81 -6.22 -23.32 15.71
N GLN A 82 -6.18 -23.37 17.05
CA GLN A 82 -6.84 -24.43 17.81
C GLN A 82 -8.21 -23.93 18.26
N ALA A 83 -9.27 -24.50 17.66
CA ALA A 83 -10.64 -23.98 17.66
C ALA A 83 -11.38 -23.85 19.00
N TYR A 84 -10.71 -23.99 20.14
CA TYR A 84 -11.35 -24.15 21.44
C TYR A 84 -10.73 -23.34 22.59
N ASP A 85 -9.86 -22.35 22.32
CA ASP A 85 -9.23 -21.56 23.39
C ASP A 85 -9.63 -20.07 23.36
N ASN A 86 -10.20 -19.59 24.48
CA ASN A 86 -10.48 -18.17 24.74
C ASN A 86 -9.21 -17.29 24.71
N SER A 87 -8.03 -17.90 24.65
CA SER A 87 -6.77 -17.21 24.37
C SER A 87 -6.74 -16.55 22.99
N PHE A 88 -7.49 -17.06 22.00
CA PHE A 88 -7.47 -16.56 20.63
C PHE A 88 -7.96 -15.11 20.51
N GLU A 89 -9.14 -14.79 21.05
CA GLU A 89 -9.68 -13.43 20.96
C GLU A 89 -8.76 -12.42 21.67
N LYS A 90 -8.17 -12.82 22.80
CA LYS A 90 -7.20 -12.00 23.53
C LYS A 90 -5.94 -11.77 22.71
N GLN A 91 -5.38 -12.83 22.11
CA GLN A 91 -4.20 -12.74 21.27
C GLN A 91 -4.44 -11.88 20.02
N ALA A 92 -5.61 -12.03 19.38
CA ALA A 92 -6.01 -11.18 18.26
C ALA A 92 -6.13 -9.70 18.69
N GLN A 93 -6.70 -9.40 19.86
CA GLN A 93 -6.73 -8.04 20.38
C GLN A 93 -5.33 -7.48 20.68
N GLU A 94 -4.44 -8.28 21.26
CA GLU A 94 -3.06 -7.89 21.56
C GLU A 94 -2.27 -7.60 20.28
N TYR A 95 -2.37 -8.49 19.30
CA TYR A 95 -1.76 -8.29 18.00
C TYR A 95 -2.37 -7.10 17.27
N SER A 96 -3.68 -6.88 17.33
CA SER A 96 -4.31 -5.70 16.72
C SER A 96 -3.71 -4.41 17.30
N LYS A 97 -3.61 -4.30 18.63
CA LYS A 97 -2.97 -3.15 19.31
C LYS A 97 -1.50 -2.99 18.90
N LYS A 98 -0.78 -4.09 18.73
CA LYS A 98 0.64 -4.08 18.37
C LYS A 98 0.87 -3.66 16.91
N TYR A 99 0.11 -4.21 15.97
CA TYR A 99 0.36 -4.16 14.53
C TYR A 99 -0.44 -3.06 13.80
N PHE A 100 -1.64 -2.73 14.27
CA PHE A 100 -2.49 -1.71 13.62
C PHE A 100 -1.83 -0.33 13.49
N PRO A 101 -1.12 0.20 14.50
CA PRO A 101 -0.41 1.49 14.36
C PRO A 101 0.77 1.48 13.37
N LYS A 102 1.07 0.32 12.78
CA LYS A 102 2.14 0.10 11.79
C LYS A 102 1.53 -0.35 10.45
N GLY A 103 0.24 -0.09 10.27
CA GLY A 103 -0.47 -0.36 9.04
C GLY A 103 -0.89 -1.79 8.83
N MET A 104 -0.73 -2.70 9.80
CA MET A 104 -1.08 -4.09 9.60
C MET A 104 -2.36 -4.46 10.35
N ILE A 105 -3.26 -5.16 9.67
CA ILE A 105 -4.46 -5.73 10.26
C ILE A 105 -4.35 -7.24 10.35
N ILE A 106 -5.09 -7.78 11.29
CA ILE A 106 -5.25 -9.22 11.44
C ILE A 106 -6.28 -9.70 10.45
N HIS A 107 -5.93 -10.73 9.72
CA HIS A 107 -6.85 -11.49 8.88
C HIS A 107 -6.96 -12.92 9.38
N PHE A 108 -8.16 -13.48 9.25
CA PHE A 108 -8.46 -14.86 9.58
C PHE A 108 -9.10 -15.50 8.35
N ASP A 109 -8.50 -16.56 7.85
CA ASP A 109 -9.00 -17.33 6.72
C ASP A 109 -8.70 -18.81 6.93
N GLU A 110 -9.66 -19.69 6.63
CA GLU A 110 -9.54 -21.16 6.68
C GLU A 110 -8.88 -21.77 7.95
N GLY A 111 -8.99 -21.11 9.12
CA GLY A 111 -8.34 -21.59 10.35
C GLY A 111 -6.89 -21.14 10.52
N ASP A 112 -6.42 -20.24 9.67
CA ASP A 112 -5.12 -19.59 9.81
C ASP A 112 -5.28 -18.13 10.22
N PHE A 113 -4.32 -17.68 11.01
CA PHE A 113 -4.18 -16.31 11.46
C PHE A 113 -2.95 -15.68 10.81
N PHE A 114 -3.12 -14.55 10.14
CA PHE A 114 -2.00 -13.85 9.52
C PHE A 114 -2.20 -12.34 9.45
N LEU A 115 -1.12 -11.61 9.22
CA LEU A 115 -1.18 -10.16 9.03
C LEU A 115 -1.27 -9.86 7.54
N VAL A 116 -2.12 -8.90 7.23
CA VAL A 116 -2.19 -8.24 5.94
C VAL A 116 -2.02 -6.74 6.12
N ASP A 117 -1.77 -6.05 5.03
CA ASP A 117 -1.73 -4.60 4.97
C ASP A 117 -3.09 -3.97 5.25
N SER A 118 -3.06 -2.75 5.78
CA SER A 118 -4.20 -1.86 5.93
C SER A 118 -4.08 -0.74 4.90
N ASN A 119 -4.93 -0.80 3.88
CA ASN A 119 -5.06 0.26 2.91
C ASN A 119 -5.46 1.59 3.56
N GLN A 120 -6.22 1.55 4.66
CA GLN A 120 -6.55 2.76 5.42
C GLN A 120 -5.30 3.48 5.97
N TYR A 121 -4.34 2.73 6.53
CA TYR A 121 -3.07 3.30 6.98
C TYR A 121 -2.27 3.91 5.82
N LEU A 122 -2.17 3.20 4.69
CA LEU A 122 -1.49 3.71 3.51
C LEU A 122 -2.14 5.02 3.01
N TYR A 123 -3.46 5.09 3.00
CA TYR A 123 -4.18 6.31 2.68
C TYR A 123 -3.88 7.43 3.68
N ASP A 124 -4.02 7.20 4.99
CA ASP A 124 -3.87 8.25 6.00
C ASP A 124 -2.44 8.82 6.05
N GLU A 125 -1.43 7.98 5.91
CA GLU A 125 -0.03 8.38 6.09
C GLU A 125 0.61 8.93 4.82
N PHE A 126 0.14 8.54 3.63
CA PHE A 126 0.79 8.87 2.36
C PHE A 126 -0.06 9.76 1.45
N SER A 127 -1.39 9.65 1.45
CA SER A 127 -2.23 10.45 0.56
C SER A 127 -2.00 11.97 0.62
N PRO A 128 -1.70 12.60 1.79
CA PRO A 128 -1.45 14.04 1.85
C PRO A 128 -0.22 14.51 1.05
N TYR A 129 0.66 13.59 0.67
CA TYR A 129 1.91 13.86 -0.04
C TYR A 129 1.84 13.55 -1.54
N LEU A 130 0.78 12.87 -1.99
CA LEU A 130 0.63 12.42 -3.36
C LEU A 130 -0.20 13.39 -4.19
N THR A 131 -0.23 13.20 -5.51
CA THR A 131 -1.14 13.95 -6.37
C THR A 131 -2.59 13.48 -6.16
N LYS A 132 -3.54 14.30 -6.61
CA LYS A 132 -4.97 13.99 -6.48
C LYS A 132 -5.36 12.64 -7.06
N ASP A 133 -4.77 12.23 -8.19
CA ASP A 133 -5.10 10.92 -8.78
C ASP A 133 -4.65 9.75 -7.90
N TRP A 134 -3.51 9.90 -7.24
CA TRP A 134 -2.97 8.90 -6.32
C TRP A 134 -3.71 8.90 -4.99
N GLU A 135 -4.11 10.06 -4.47
CA GLU A 135 -5.04 10.15 -3.34
C GLU A 135 -6.34 9.40 -3.68
N GLU A 136 -6.90 9.62 -4.87
CA GLU A 136 -8.09 8.91 -5.34
C GLU A 136 -7.85 7.40 -5.44
N LEU A 137 -6.68 6.95 -5.93
CA LEU A 137 -6.29 5.53 -5.93
C LEU A 137 -6.26 4.95 -4.52
N LEU A 138 -5.55 5.58 -3.58
CA LEU A 138 -5.47 5.04 -2.21
C LEU A 138 -6.82 5.04 -1.52
N LYS A 139 -7.61 6.10 -1.70
CA LYS A 139 -8.99 6.19 -1.20
C LYS A 139 -9.85 5.08 -1.76
N PHE A 140 -9.63 4.72 -3.01
CA PHE A 140 -10.32 3.61 -3.66
C PHE A 140 -9.94 2.27 -3.06
N GLU A 141 -8.63 2.04 -2.86
CA GLU A 141 -8.07 0.81 -2.27
C GLU A 141 -8.56 0.59 -0.83
N THR A 142 -8.80 1.64 -0.03
CA THR A 142 -9.39 1.48 1.32
C THR A 142 -10.75 0.76 1.34
N ARG A 143 -11.50 0.77 0.23
CA ARG A 143 -12.80 0.07 0.13
C ARG A 143 -12.64 -1.45 0.06
N PHE A 144 -11.43 -1.93 -0.22
CA PHE A 144 -11.11 -3.34 -0.42
C PHE A 144 -10.76 -4.06 0.89
N ASP A 145 -10.24 -3.34 1.90
CA ASP A 145 -9.86 -3.85 3.25
C ASP A 145 -10.98 -4.61 3.98
N LYS A 146 -12.24 -4.53 3.52
CA LYS A 146 -13.40 -5.06 4.25
C LYS A 146 -14.29 -6.05 3.48
N ARG A 147 -14.03 -6.34 2.20
CA ARG A 147 -15.12 -6.88 1.34
C ARG A 147 -14.79 -7.95 0.32
N ILE A 148 -13.54 -8.34 0.13
CA ILE A 148 -13.21 -9.24 -0.97
C ILE A 148 -12.68 -10.56 -0.42
N ILE A 149 -13.62 -11.50 -0.33
CA ILE A 149 -13.42 -12.94 -0.15
C ILE A 149 -13.25 -13.36 1.32
N SER A 150 -14.36 -13.74 1.94
CA SER A 150 -14.37 -14.88 2.86
C SER A 150 -15.37 -15.90 2.28
N ASP A 151 -14.96 -17.17 2.22
CA ASP A 151 -15.80 -18.31 1.80
C ASP A 151 -16.59 -18.13 0.49
N GLY A 152 -15.94 -17.66 -0.57
CA GLY A 152 -16.55 -17.60 -1.91
C GLY A 152 -17.74 -16.63 -2.04
N ARG A 153 -17.97 -15.76 -1.06
CA ARG A 153 -19.01 -14.71 -1.12
C ARG A 153 -18.37 -13.35 -1.29
N TYR A 154 -18.43 -12.85 -2.53
CA TYR A 154 -18.14 -11.46 -2.82
C TYR A 154 -19.22 -10.55 -2.21
N ARG A 155 -18.83 -9.64 -1.32
CA ARG A 155 -19.71 -8.62 -0.73
C ARG A 155 -19.65 -7.31 -1.53
N ILE A 156 -19.61 -7.41 -2.86
CA ILE A 156 -19.55 -6.28 -3.79
C ILE A 156 -20.55 -6.49 -4.93
N SER A 157 -21.22 -5.42 -5.33
CA SER A 157 -22.19 -5.43 -6.42
C SER A 157 -21.50 -5.47 -7.79
N LYS A 158 -22.21 -5.92 -8.83
CA LYS A 158 -21.74 -5.82 -10.23
C LYS A 158 -21.40 -4.39 -10.63
N ALA A 159 -22.15 -3.41 -10.12
CA ALA A 159 -21.90 -1.99 -10.38
C ALA A 159 -20.57 -1.54 -9.77
N GLU A 160 -20.27 -1.96 -8.54
CA GLU A 160 -18.98 -1.69 -7.89
C GLU A 160 -17.82 -2.32 -8.69
N ILE A 161 -17.96 -3.57 -9.15
CA ILE A 161 -16.92 -4.22 -9.97
C ILE A 161 -16.70 -3.47 -11.29
N LYS A 162 -17.77 -2.99 -11.95
CA LYS A 162 -17.63 -2.18 -13.17
C LYS A 162 -16.91 -0.86 -12.89
N ASN A 163 -17.24 -0.19 -11.78
CA ASN A 163 -16.54 1.02 -11.35
C ASN A 163 -15.07 0.75 -11.05
N PHE A 164 -14.76 -0.41 -10.45
CA PHE A 164 -13.40 -0.91 -10.23
C PHE A 164 -12.60 -1.04 -11.53
N ILE A 165 -13.16 -1.74 -12.51
CA ILE A 165 -12.54 -1.90 -13.81
C ILE A 165 -12.31 -0.52 -14.47
N HIS A 166 -13.32 0.34 -14.49
CA HIS A 166 -13.23 1.64 -15.15
C HIS A 166 -12.18 2.55 -14.52
N PHE A 167 -12.13 2.59 -13.18
CA PHE A 167 -11.15 3.36 -12.44
C PHE A 167 -9.72 2.91 -12.80
N TYR A 168 -9.44 1.61 -12.68
CA TYR A 168 -8.11 1.08 -12.95
C TYR A 168 -7.70 1.23 -14.42
N GLU A 169 -8.61 1.04 -15.37
CA GLU A 169 -8.34 1.25 -16.81
C GLU A 169 -7.95 2.71 -17.09
N ASN A 170 -8.66 3.67 -16.50
CA ASN A 170 -8.34 5.09 -16.62
C ASN A 170 -7.00 5.43 -15.96
N PHE A 171 -6.73 4.87 -14.78
CA PHE A 171 -5.50 5.09 -14.04
C PHE A 171 -4.28 4.60 -14.83
N ILE A 172 -4.26 3.34 -15.30
CA ILE A 172 -3.11 2.81 -16.06
C ILE A 172 -2.96 3.45 -17.44
N LYS A 173 -4.04 4.00 -18.02
CA LYS A 173 -3.98 4.81 -19.24
C LYS A 173 -3.29 6.15 -18.99
N LYS A 174 -3.55 6.77 -17.84
CA LYS A 174 -2.93 8.04 -17.42
C LYS A 174 -1.48 7.86 -16.95
N TYR A 175 -1.18 6.72 -16.34
CA TYR A 175 0.13 6.35 -15.80
C TYR A 175 0.71 5.12 -16.53
N PRO A 176 1.12 5.24 -17.81
CA PRO A 176 1.58 4.11 -18.61
C PRO A 176 2.88 3.47 -18.09
N ASP A 177 3.67 4.22 -17.31
CA ASP A 177 4.94 3.77 -16.74
C ASP A 177 4.80 3.25 -15.30
N PHE A 178 3.57 3.16 -14.79
CA PHE A 178 3.29 2.61 -13.46
C PHE A 178 3.83 1.18 -13.33
N THR A 179 4.68 0.95 -12.34
CA THR A 179 5.44 -0.30 -12.19
C THR A 179 4.54 -1.52 -12.01
N GLU A 180 3.42 -1.36 -11.30
CA GLU A 180 2.48 -2.45 -11.00
C GLU A 180 1.36 -2.59 -12.05
N LYS A 181 1.46 -1.93 -13.22
CA LYS A 181 0.40 -1.94 -14.25
C LYS A 181 0.00 -3.34 -14.71
N ASN A 182 0.93 -4.29 -14.71
CA ASN A 182 0.65 -5.67 -15.10
C ASN A 182 -0.21 -6.39 -14.05
N ASN A 183 0.03 -6.12 -12.76
CA ASN A 183 -0.79 -6.64 -11.67
C ASN A 183 -2.20 -6.07 -11.75
N ILE A 184 -2.35 -4.76 -11.96
CA ILE A 184 -3.67 -4.12 -12.19
C ILE A 184 -4.39 -4.74 -13.39
N ARG A 185 -3.70 -4.98 -14.52
CA ARG A 185 -4.29 -5.64 -15.69
C ARG A 185 -4.79 -7.03 -15.38
N GLN A 186 -4.03 -7.82 -14.62
CA GLN A 186 -4.47 -9.15 -14.21
C GLN A 186 -5.69 -9.09 -13.29
N THR A 187 -5.73 -8.14 -12.35
CA THR A 187 -6.90 -7.88 -11.50
C THR A 187 -8.13 -7.52 -12.33
N ILE A 188 -7.99 -6.65 -13.34
CA ILE A 188 -9.08 -6.31 -14.28
C ILE A 188 -9.57 -7.58 -15.02
N ILE A 189 -8.66 -8.43 -15.50
CA ILE A 189 -9.02 -9.69 -16.18
C ILE A 189 -9.83 -10.59 -15.25
N ASN A 190 -9.39 -10.74 -14.00
CA ASN A 190 -10.08 -11.54 -12.99
C ASN A 190 -11.49 -10.98 -12.74
N TYR A 191 -11.63 -9.68 -12.48
CA TYR A 191 -12.94 -9.06 -12.31
C TYR A 191 -13.85 -9.19 -13.53
N LYS A 192 -13.32 -9.06 -14.75
CA LYS A 192 -14.10 -9.27 -15.99
C LYS A 192 -14.56 -10.72 -16.14
N LYS A 193 -13.74 -11.69 -15.74
CA LYS A 193 -14.13 -13.10 -15.71
C LYS A 193 -15.24 -13.33 -14.70
N ASP A 194 -15.07 -12.79 -13.49
CA ASP A 194 -16.05 -12.96 -12.41
C ASP A 194 -17.39 -12.32 -12.78
N LEU A 195 -17.40 -11.14 -13.44
CA LEU A 195 -18.60 -10.49 -13.99
C LEU A 195 -19.50 -11.41 -14.83
N LYS A 196 -18.92 -12.40 -15.52
CA LYS A 196 -19.68 -13.38 -16.31
C LYS A 196 -20.38 -14.43 -15.44
N HIS A 197 -19.87 -14.66 -14.23
CA HIS A 197 -20.33 -15.70 -13.31
C HIS A 197 -21.18 -15.15 -12.15
N TYR A 198 -21.24 -13.83 -11.95
CA TYR A 198 -22.12 -13.26 -10.93
C TYR A 198 -23.61 -13.36 -11.32
N PRO A 199 -24.47 -13.96 -10.49
CA PRO A 199 -25.89 -13.68 -10.55
C PRO A 199 -26.14 -12.19 -10.23
N ASN A 200 -27.20 -11.60 -10.78
CA ASN A 200 -27.67 -10.27 -10.38
C ASN A 200 -28.20 -10.35 -8.93
N ILE A 201 -27.33 -10.44 -7.93
CA ILE A 201 -27.76 -10.36 -6.54
C ILE A 201 -27.75 -8.88 -6.16
N ILE A 202 -28.95 -8.31 -6.20
CA ILE A 202 -29.30 -7.04 -5.57
C ILE A 202 -29.69 -7.41 -4.14
N TYR A 203 -29.00 -6.86 -3.14
CA TYR A 203 -29.50 -6.81 -1.77
C TYR A 203 -30.35 -5.55 -1.60
#